data_AF-A0A3D3JLY5-F1
#
_entry.id   AF-A0A3D3JLY5-F1
#
_cell.length_a   1.000
_cell.length_b   1.000
_cell.length_c   1.000
_cell.angle_alpha   90.00
_cell.angle_beta   90.00
_cell.angle_gamma   90.00
#
_symmetry.space_group_name_H-M   'P 1'
#
loop_
_entity.id
_entity.type
_entity.pdbx_description
1 polymer ?
#
loop_
_entity_poly.entity_id
_entity_poly.type
_entity_poly.pdbx_seq_one_letter_code
_entity_poly.pdbx_strand_id
1 'polypeptide(L)' 'DFDIVAADTDADIVVVNTCTVTENGDADTRRLVNRINRRNPDARIALIGCQA' A
#
# COMPACT_ATOMS: atom_id res chain seq x y z
N ASP A 1 -1.37 2.47 -21.63
CA ASP A 1 -0.88 1.14 -21.21
C ASP A 1 -0.23 1.23 -19.85
N PHE A 2 -0.29 0.16 -19.07
CA PHE A 2 0.33 0.07 -17.75
C PHE A 2 0.96 -1.31 -17.59
N ASP A 3 1.99 -1.39 -16.75
CA ASP A 3 2.68 -2.63 -16.40
C ASP A 3 2.46 -2.96 -14.93
N ILE A 4 2.22 -4.24 -14.64
CA ILE A 4 2.16 -4.73 -13.27
C ILE A 4 3.57 -5.17 -12.88
N VAL A 5 4.14 -4.48 -11.90
CA VAL A 5 5.46 -4.80 -11.35
C VAL A 5 5.33 -5.63 -10.07
N ALA A 6 6.42 -6.29 -9.68
CA ALA A 6 6.50 -6.97 -8.40
C ALA A 6 6.31 -5.99 -7.23
N ALA A 7 5.78 -6.48 -6.11
CA ALA A 7 5.44 -5.65 -4.95
C ALA A 7 6.65 -4.99 -4.28
N ASP A 8 7.85 -5.53 -4.50
CA ASP A 8 9.13 -5.01 -4.04
C ASP A 8 9.84 -4.13 -5.09
N THR A 9 9.16 -3.77 -6.16
CA THR A 9 9.62 -2.83 -7.20
C THR A 9 8.89 -1.50 -7.05
N ASP A 10 9.53 -0.41 -7.49
CA ASP A 10 8.89 0.90 -7.48
C ASP A 10 7.78 0.95 -8.54
N ALA A 11 6.63 1.52 -8.16
CA ALA A 11 5.47 1.72 -9.02
C ALA A 11 4.92 3.14 -8.85
N ASP A 12 4.38 3.71 -9.93
CA ASP A 12 3.72 5.04 -9.89
C ASP A 12 2.44 5.01 -9.05
N ILE A 13 1.75 3.87 -9.06
CA ILE A 13 0.50 3.63 -8.34
C ILE A 13 0.63 2.33 -7.54
N VAL A 14 0.33 2.40 -6.25
CA VAL A 14 0.30 1.24 -5.35
C VAL A 14 -1.10 1.07 -4.78
N VAL A 15 -1.69 -0.11 -4.98
CA VAL A 15 -3.00 -0.46 -4.43
C VAL A 15 -2.80 -1.37 -3.22
N VAL A 16 -3.25 -0.91 -2.05
CA VAL A 16 -3.16 -1.66 -0.80
C VAL A 16 -4.57 -2.08 -0.38
N ASN A 17 -4.84 -3.39 -0.41
CA ASN A 17 -6.09 -3.94 0.08
C ASN A 17 -5.98 -4.25 1.57
N THR A 18 -6.88 -3.67 2.35
CA THR A 18 -6.91 -3.72 3.81
C THR A 18 -8.08 -4.59 4.29
N CYS A 19 -7.79 -5.46 5.25
CA CYS A 19 -8.81 -6.15 6.03
C CYS A 19 -8.53 -5.90 7.52
N THR A 20 -9.29 -5.00 8.12
CA THR A 20 -9.22 -4.63 9.55
C THR A 20 -9.87 -5.64 10.48
N VAL A 21 -10.26 -6.80 9.94
CA VAL A 21 -10.93 -7.86 10.70
C VAL A 21 -10.03 -8.52 11.76
N THR A 22 -8.74 -8.18 11.76
CA THR A 22 -7.77 -8.62 12.78
C THR A 22 -7.30 -7.43 13.62
N GLU A 23 -6.97 -7.68 14.89
CA GLU A 23 -6.54 -6.65 15.87
C GLU A 23 -5.36 -5.79 15.37
N ASN A 24 -4.49 -6.34 14.52
CA ASN A 24 -3.28 -5.67 14.04
C ASN A 24 -3.38 -5.12 12.60
N GLY A 25 -4.51 -5.29 11.91
CA GLY A 25 -4.66 -4.93 10.49
C GLY A 25 -4.33 -3.46 10.19
N ASP A 26 -4.75 -2.55 11.07
CA ASP A 26 -4.47 -1.11 10.93
C ASP A 26 -2.99 -0.78 11.13
N ALA A 27 -2.36 -1.42 12.11
CA ALA A 27 -0.95 -1.18 12.42
C ALA A 27 -0.05 -1.66 11.29
N ASP A 28 -0.34 -2.82 10.71
CA ASP A 28 0.42 -3.39 9.59
C ASP A 28 0.21 -2.58 8.31
N THR A 29 -1.02 -2.15 8.03
CA THR A 29 -1.33 -1.25 6.91
C THR A 29 -0.53 0.05 7.02
N ARG A 30 -0.53 0.71 8.19
CA ARG A 30 0.25 1.94 8.41
C ARG A 30 1.74 1.71 8.26
N ARG A 31 2.28 0.58 8.73
CA ARG A 31 3.70 0.23 8.56
C ARG A 31 4.05 0.06 7.08
N LEU A 32 3.18 -0.59 6.31
CA LEU A 32 3.36 -0.78 4.87
C LEU A 32 3.34 0.54 4.11
N VAL A 33 2.31 1.37 4.32
CA VAL A 33 2.18 2.69 3.68
C VAL A 33 3.39 3.57 3.97
N ASN A 34 3.83 3.62 5.23
CA ASN A 34 5.00 4.39 5.62
C ASN A 34 6.29 3.87 4.97
N ARG A 35 6.42 2.56 4.76
CA ARG A 35 7.57 1.98 4.05
C ARG A 35 7.57 2.39 2.58
N ILE A 36 6.42 2.33 1.93
CA ILE A 36 6.26 2.73 0.52
C ILE A 36 6.63 4.22 0.37
N ASN A 37 6.04 5.12 1.16
CA ASN A 37 6.31 6.56 1.10
C ASN A 37 7.79 6.93 1.33
N ARG A 38 8.51 6.19 2.20
CA ARG A 38 9.94 6.42 2.43
C ARG A 38 10.80 5.98 1.26
N ARG A 39 10.39 4.92 0.56
CA ARG A 39 11.16 4.32 -0.54
C ARG A 39 10.88 5.04 -1.86
N ASN A 40 9.62 5.32 -2.15
CA ASN A 40 9.17 6.03 -3.34
C ASN A 40 8.14 7.11 -2.92
N PRO A 41 8.59 8.33 -2.58
CA PRO A 41 7.71 9.41 -2.12
C PRO A 41 6.76 9.94 -3.21
N ASP A 42 7.05 9.68 -4.48
CA ASP A 42 6.22 10.09 -5.61
C ASP A 42 5.12 9.06 -5.94
N ALA A 43 5.16 7.88 -5.33
CA ALA A 43 4.14 6.85 -5.52
C ALA A 43 2.77 7.30 -4.97
N ARG A 44 1.72 7.11 -5.77
CA ARG A 44 0.35 7.35 -5.35
C ARG A 44 -0.24 6.08 -4.74
N ILE A 45 -0.64 6.14 -3.48
CA ILE A 45 -1.17 4.98 -2.76
C ILE A 45 -2.71 5.05 -2.72
N ALA A 46 -3.37 4.00 -3.18
CA ALA A 46 -4.80 3.78 -3.03
C ALA A 46 -5.04 2.71 -1.95
N LEU A 47 -5.59 3.10 -0.81
CA LEU A 47 -6.09 2.18 0.19
C LEU A 47 -7.50 1.75 -0.20
N ILE A 48 -7.72 0.44 -0.28
CA ILE A 48 -9.02 -0.16 -0.56
C ILE A 48 -9.32 -1.21 0.52
N GLY A 49 -10.58 -1.61 0.66
CA GLY A 49 -11.01 -2.56 1.68
C GLY A 49 -11.77 -1.88 2.83
N CYS A 50 -11.84 -2.52 4.00
CA CYS A 50 -12.65 -1.99 5.12
C CYS A 50 -11.98 -0.87 5.91
N GLN A 51 -10.68 -0.62 5.69
CA GLN A 51 -10.02 0.65 6.02
C GLN A 51 -9.96 1.49 4.74
N ALA A 52 -11.09 2.07 4.34
CA ALA A 52 -11.18 3.03 3.24
C ALA A 52 -11.52 4.42 3.78
#